data_AF-A0A5W3ERR3-F1
#
_entry.id   AF-A0A5W3ERR3-F1
#
_cell.length_a   1.000
_cell.length_b   1.000
_cell.length_c   1.000
_cell.angle_alpha   90.00
_cell.angle_beta   90.00
_cell.angle_gamma   90.00
#
_symmetry.space_group_name_H-M   'P 1'
#
loop_
_entity.id
_entity.type
_entity.pdbx_description
1 polymer ?
#
loop_
_entity_poly.entity_id
_entity_poly.type
_entity_poly.pdbx_seq_one_letter_code
_entity_poly.pdbx_strand_id
1 'polypeptide(L)'
;MANTKVYDGKLSTVTLNAMRLTTALLTGADVQYPQKSTMNEFYKLMTSKVPDGATRPHLGYMCVGNRGHIVDQSDVVADVVPVAKSPIASGMFSRVPLVLRTLDNDLSDEQRKQYAFRTRETIGARDYWAYYLKRIDMRAVKTTDLDITRENGVETVKDFVYTDAELNPVPKELPDYDYDDDGTVEIPDGRYVESGADLVIPWTEFDVQEYMNVTAILRGTPRSSIISEIALCSGVDTPETGESATGSQFSYDEAIGVQALYYISLFTNLAQTNDRLSLTIRIGQPAPWFLGTAN
;
A
#
# COMPACT_ATOMS: atom_id res chain seq x y z
N MET A 1 13.51 1.93 -32.06
CA MET A 1 13.91 0.99 -30.99
C MET A 1 12.68 0.79 -30.12
N ALA A 2 12.25 -0.45 -29.90
CA ALA A 2 11.07 -0.72 -29.10
C ALA A 2 11.27 -0.16 -27.69
N ASN A 3 10.29 0.57 -27.19
CA ASN A 3 10.21 1.04 -25.81
C ASN A 3 10.20 -0.20 -24.91
N THR A 4 11.36 -0.63 -24.43
CA THR A 4 11.45 -1.68 -23.42
C THR A 4 10.93 -1.08 -22.13
N LYS A 5 9.61 -1.07 -21.94
CA LYS A 5 9.01 -0.88 -20.62
C LYS A 5 9.65 -1.95 -19.73
N VAL A 6 10.50 -1.52 -18.81
CA VAL A 6 11.10 -2.41 -17.82
C VAL A 6 9.94 -2.98 -17.03
N TYR A 7 9.65 -4.26 -17.23
CA TYR A 7 8.67 -4.98 -16.43
C TYR A 7 9.22 -5.09 -15.01
N ASP A 8 8.62 -4.37 -14.08
CA ASP A 8 9.05 -4.35 -12.67
C ASP A 8 8.36 -5.44 -11.83
N GLY A 9 7.51 -6.26 -12.45
CA GLY A 9 6.80 -7.38 -11.82
C GLY A 9 5.77 -6.95 -10.79
N LYS A 10 5.37 -5.67 -10.76
CA LYS A 10 4.43 -5.12 -9.78
C LYS A 10 3.18 -4.60 -10.47
N LEU A 11 2.07 -4.74 -9.77
CA LEU A 11 0.79 -4.19 -10.19
C LEU A 11 0.13 -3.46 -9.03
N SER A 12 0.00 -2.15 -9.18
CA SER A 12 -0.61 -1.29 -8.16
C SER A 12 -2.06 -0.97 -8.53
N THR A 13 -2.96 -1.01 -7.55
CA THR A 13 -4.38 -0.69 -7.71
C THR A 13 -4.80 0.28 -6.61
N VAL A 14 -5.21 1.48 -7.02
CA VAL A 14 -5.84 2.49 -6.14
C VAL A 14 -7.26 2.04 -5.81
N THR A 15 -7.69 2.19 -4.56
CA THR A 15 -9.03 1.77 -4.14
C THR A 15 -10.06 2.91 -4.13
N LEU A 16 -11.34 2.55 -4.13
CA LEU A 16 -12.43 3.49 -3.88
C LEU A 16 -12.32 4.15 -2.48
N ASN A 17 -11.73 3.46 -1.50
CA ASN A 17 -11.49 4.03 -0.18
C ASN A 17 -10.43 5.14 -0.23
N ALA A 18 -9.39 5.00 -1.07
CA ALA A 18 -8.43 6.09 -1.30
C ALA A 18 -9.10 7.32 -1.88
N MET A 19 -9.92 7.15 -2.93
CA MET A 19 -10.67 8.26 -3.52
C MET A 19 -11.58 8.95 -2.49
N ARG A 20 -12.29 8.16 -1.67
CA ARG A 20 -13.16 8.68 -0.61
C ARG A 20 -12.36 9.47 0.43
N LEU A 21 -11.26 8.91 0.92
CA LEU A 21 -10.41 9.57 1.91
C LEU A 21 -9.85 10.88 1.35
N THR A 22 -9.24 10.85 0.16
CA THR A 22 -8.70 12.05 -0.49
C THR A 22 -9.78 13.12 -0.67
N THR A 23 -10.98 12.75 -1.12
CA THR A 23 -12.10 13.68 -1.28
C THR A 23 -12.52 14.29 0.05
N ALA A 24 -12.64 13.48 1.11
CA ALA A 24 -12.99 13.96 2.44
C ALA A 24 -11.94 14.92 3.01
N LEU A 25 -10.64 14.59 2.88
CA LEU A 25 -9.55 15.44 3.34
C LEU A 25 -9.48 16.76 2.56
N LEU A 26 -9.65 16.72 1.23
CA LEU A 26 -9.61 17.90 0.35
C LEU A 26 -10.78 18.85 0.60
N THR A 27 -11.98 18.31 0.79
CA THR A 27 -13.20 19.09 1.00
C THR A 27 -13.42 19.48 2.47
N GLY A 28 -12.63 18.92 3.39
CA GLY A 28 -12.84 19.05 4.82
C GLY A 28 -14.07 18.30 5.35
N ALA A 29 -14.70 17.44 4.54
CA ALA A 29 -15.85 16.64 4.93
C ALA A 29 -15.48 15.51 5.91
N ASP A 30 -16.49 14.95 6.58
CA ASP A 30 -16.31 13.84 7.51
C ASP A 30 -15.92 12.55 6.76
N VAL A 31 -14.88 11.87 7.27
CA VAL A 31 -14.45 10.58 6.74
C VAL A 31 -15.48 9.52 7.07
N GLN A 32 -15.87 8.74 6.06
CA GLN A 32 -16.90 7.72 6.19
C GLN A 32 -16.28 6.31 6.20
N TYR A 33 -16.84 5.46 7.06
CA TYR A 33 -16.51 4.04 7.17
C TYR A 33 -17.74 3.16 6.85
N PRO A 34 -18.10 3.00 5.57
CA PRO A 34 -19.22 2.14 5.18
C PRO A 34 -19.05 0.69 5.67
N GLN A 35 -20.15 -0.03 5.84
CA GLN A 35 -20.08 -1.45 6.17
C GLN A 35 -19.32 -2.23 5.09
N LYS A 36 -18.52 -3.21 5.52
CA LYS A 36 -17.62 -4.04 4.71
C LYS A 36 -16.52 -3.25 4.00
N SER A 37 -16.21 -2.04 4.48
CA SER A 37 -15.15 -1.21 3.89
C SER A 37 -13.82 -1.29 4.63
N THR A 38 -13.80 -1.90 5.82
CA THR A 38 -12.64 -1.88 6.71
C THR A 38 -11.92 -3.21 6.78
N MET A 39 -10.60 -3.15 6.98
CA MET A 39 -9.79 -4.31 7.34
C MET A 39 -10.15 -4.85 8.72
N ASN A 40 -10.63 -4.01 9.64
CA ASN A 40 -11.22 -4.43 10.92
C ASN A 40 -12.34 -5.47 10.70
N GLU A 41 -13.30 -5.19 9.83
CA GLU A 41 -14.36 -6.13 9.46
C GLU A 41 -13.82 -7.37 8.73
N PHE A 42 -12.85 -7.19 7.84
CA PHE A 42 -12.21 -8.31 7.16
C PHE A 42 -11.56 -9.27 8.18
N TYR A 43 -10.69 -8.80 9.06
CA TYR A 43 -10.03 -9.62 10.07
C TYR A 43 -10.94 -10.01 11.25
N LYS A 44 -12.14 -9.43 11.35
CA LYS A 44 -13.09 -9.60 12.46
C LYS A 44 -12.55 -9.07 13.80
N LEU A 45 -11.82 -7.97 13.76
CA LEU A 45 -11.17 -7.34 14.92
C LEU A 45 -11.74 -5.94 15.13
N MET A 46 -12.24 -5.67 16.34
CA MET A 46 -12.79 -4.37 16.73
C MET A 46 -13.85 -3.83 15.75
N THR A 47 -14.69 -4.71 15.20
CA THR A 47 -15.62 -4.38 14.11
C THR A 47 -16.69 -3.36 14.49
N SER A 48 -16.93 -3.17 15.79
CA SER A 48 -17.86 -2.16 16.33
C SER A 48 -17.22 -0.80 16.59
N LYS A 49 -15.89 -0.67 16.46
CA LYS A 49 -15.16 0.57 16.73
C LYS A 49 -14.77 1.24 15.41
N VAL A 50 -15.27 2.44 15.20
CA VAL A 50 -14.89 3.31 14.09
C VAL A 50 -14.43 4.66 14.64
N PRO A 51 -13.42 5.31 14.02
CA PRO A 51 -13.02 6.66 14.39
C PRO A 51 -14.16 7.67 14.24
N ASP A 52 -14.08 8.77 14.97
CA ASP A 52 -14.90 9.95 14.70
C ASP A 52 -14.67 10.42 13.27
N GLY A 53 -15.73 10.75 12.52
CA GLY A 53 -15.64 11.23 11.13
C GLY A 53 -14.88 12.55 10.98
N ALA A 54 -14.79 13.36 12.03
CA ALA A 54 -13.94 14.55 12.07
C ALA A 54 -12.45 14.21 12.17
N THR A 55 -12.10 12.97 12.53
CA THR A 55 -10.71 12.51 12.53
C THR A 55 -10.17 12.53 11.10
N ARG A 56 -8.89 12.89 10.96
CA ARG A 56 -8.20 12.96 9.67
C ARG A 56 -7.14 11.85 9.62
N PRO A 57 -7.55 10.59 9.38
CA PRO A 57 -6.60 9.49 9.23
C PRO A 57 -5.73 9.73 7.99
N HIS A 58 -4.52 9.20 8.04
CA HIS A 58 -3.58 9.20 6.92
C HIS A 58 -3.10 7.77 6.69
N LEU A 59 -2.45 7.53 5.55
CA LEU A 59 -1.75 6.27 5.30
C LEU A 59 -0.71 6.07 6.40
N GLY A 60 -0.75 4.92 7.07
CA GLY A 60 0.18 4.64 8.17
C GLY A 60 0.32 3.15 8.49
N TYR A 61 -0.29 2.28 7.70
CA TYR A 61 -0.36 0.85 8.01
C TYR A 61 -0.18 -0.01 6.76
N MET A 62 0.33 -1.23 6.95
CA MET A 62 0.53 -2.24 5.92
C MET A 62 -0.02 -3.60 6.35
N CYS A 63 -0.78 -4.25 5.47
CA CYS A 63 -1.12 -5.67 5.57
C CYS A 63 -0.42 -6.48 4.47
N VAL A 64 -0.23 -7.79 4.67
CA VAL A 64 0.39 -8.68 3.68
C VAL A 64 -0.42 -9.96 3.43
N GLY A 65 -0.24 -10.49 2.23
CA GLY A 65 -0.91 -11.67 1.71
C GLY A 65 -0.04 -12.39 0.67
N ASN A 66 -0.54 -13.54 0.22
CA ASN A 66 0.24 -14.48 -0.59
C ASN A 66 -0.50 -15.03 -1.82
N ARG A 67 -1.59 -14.37 -2.25
CA ARG A 67 -2.39 -14.77 -3.42
C ARG A 67 -2.51 -13.68 -4.50
N GLY A 68 -1.60 -12.70 -4.51
CA GLY A 68 -1.56 -11.65 -5.53
C GLY A 68 -0.74 -12.00 -6.76
N HIS A 69 -0.45 -13.28 -7.01
CA HIS A 69 0.24 -13.77 -8.20
C HIS A 69 -0.35 -15.12 -8.66
N ILE A 70 -0.14 -15.43 -9.92
CA ILE A 70 -0.33 -16.77 -10.50
C ILE A 70 0.98 -17.23 -11.15
N VAL A 71 1.11 -18.54 -11.28
CA VAL A 71 2.17 -19.14 -12.09
C VAL A 71 1.58 -19.43 -13.47
N ASP A 72 2.05 -18.70 -14.48
CA ASP A 72 1.72 -18.98 -15.87
C ASP A 72 2.67 -20.07 -16.40
N GLN A 73 2.10 -21.11 -16.99
CA GLN A 73 2.83 -22.25 -17.55
C GLN A 73 2.63 -22.35 -19.07
N SER A 74 2.20 -21.26 -19.73
CA SER A 74 1.99 -21.24 -21.17
C SER A 74 3.29 -21.32 -21.99
N ASP A 75 4.45 -21.06 -21.37
CA ASP A 75 5.77 -21.08 -22.01
C ASP A 75 6.67 -22.21 -21.46
N VAL A 76 7.82 -22.43 -22.08
CA VAL A 76 8.84 -23.43 -21.71
C VAL A 76 9.34 -23.23 -20.28
N VAL A 77 9.34 -21.99 -19.80
CA VAL A 77 9.65 -21.61 -18.42
C VAL A 77 8.41 -21.00 -17.79
N ALA A 78 8.08 -21.46 -16.59
CA ALA A 78 6.96 -20.91 -15.85
C ALA A 78 7.26 -19.45 -15.45
N ASP A 79 6.31 -18.55 -15.74
CA ASP A 79 6.40 -17.14 -15.38
C ASP A 79 5.51 -16.83 -14.17
N VAL A 80 5.87 -15.81 -13.41
CA VAL A 80 5.07 -15.35 -12.27
C VAL A 80 4.43 -14.01 -12.59
N VAL A 81 3.11 -14.03 -12.73
CA VAL A 81 2.32 -12.89 -13.18
C VAL A 81 1.50 -12.34 -12.00
N PRO A 82 1.55 -11.02 -11.71
CA PRO A 82 0.74 -10.42 -10.66
C PRO A 82 -0.75 -10.41 -11.04
N VAL A 83 -1.61 -10.59 -10.04
CA VAL A 83 -3.07 -10.61 -10.21
C VAL A 83 -3.66 -9.26 -9.84
N ALA A 84 -4.39 -8.64 -10.76
CA ALA A 84 -5.11 -7.40 -10.52
C ALA A 84 -6.19 -7.60 -9.46
N LYS A 85 -6.29 -6.67 -8.50
CA LYS A 85 -7.44 -6.61 -7.61
C LYS A 85 -8.46 -5.60 -8.13
N SER A 86 -9.74 -5.86 -7.86
CA SER A 86 -10.79 -4.87 -8.13
C SER A 86 -10.60 -3.61 -7.26
N PRO A 87 -10.69 -2.39 -7.83
CA PRO A 87 -10.60 -1.13 -7.08
C PRO A 87 -11.63 -0.95 -5.96
N ILE A 88 -12.76 -1.66 -6.02
CA ILE A 88 -13.82 -1.60 -5.00
C ILE A 88 -13.64 -2.66 -3.89
N ALA A 89 -12.64 -3.53 -4.01
CA ALA A 89 -12.37 -4.55 -3.00
C ALA A 89 -11.82 -3.93 -1.72
N SER A 90 -12.45 -4.21 -0.59
CA SER A 90 -12.03 -3.68 0.72
C SER A 90 -11.18 -4.66 1.54
N GLY A 91 -11.03 -5.91 1.09
CA GLY A 91 -10.26 -6.96 1.77
C GLY A 91 -9.14 -7.55 0.92
N MET A 92 -8.41 -8.48 1.52
CA MET A 92 -7.28 -9.19 0.89
C MET A 92 -7.69 -10.52 0.25
N PHE A 93 -6.92 -11.01 -0.73
CA PHE A 93 -7.10 -12.35 -1.32
C PHE A 93 -6.79 -13.45 -0.32
N SER A 94 -5.84 -13.20 0.60
CA SER A 94 -5.58 -14.07 1.74
C SER A 94 -5.23 -13.30 3.00
N ARG A 95 -5.41 -13.97 4.15
CA ARG A 95 -5.00 -13.48 5.46
C ARG A 95 -3.69 -14.16 5.82
N VAL A 96 -2.61 -13.40 5.84
CA VAL A 96 -1.31 -13.90 6.31
C VAL A 96 -0.81 -12.95 7.40
N PRO A 97 -0.48 -13.44 8.60
CA PRO A 97 0.07 -12.59 9.63
C PRO A 97 1.52 -12.20 9.28
N LEU A 98 1.93 -11.04 9.78
CA LEU A 98 3.32 -10.58 9.73
C LEU A 98 4.18 -11.25 10.80
N VAL A 99 3.56 -11.55 11.94
CA VAL A 99 4.19 -12.18 13.11
C VAL A 99 3.26 -13.25 13.65
N LEU A 100 3.83 -14.41 14.00
CA LEU A 100 3.10 -15.50 14.65
C LEU A 100 3.99 -16.13 15.74
N ARG A 101 3.60 -15.93 16.99
CA ARG A 101 4.40 -16.30 18.17
C ARG A 101 3.59 -17.14 19.15
N THR A 102 4.23 -18.04 19.88
CA THR A 102 3.53 -18.82 20.92
C THR A 102 3.07 -17.90 22.05
N LEU A 103 2.05 -18.32 22.80
CA LEU A 103 1.45 -17.44 23.84
C LEU A 103 2.46 -16.95 24.87
N ASP A 104 3.43 -17.81 25.23
CA ASP A 104 4.50 -17.58 26.22
C ASP A 104 5.69 -16.77 25.68
N ASN A 105 5.75 -16.53 24.37
CA ASN A 105 6.84 -15.82 23.71
C ASN A 105 6.31 -14.73 22.76
N ASP A 106 5.35 -13.94 23.25
CA ASP A 106 4.81 -12.79 22.53
C ASP A 106 5.86 -11.70 22.31
N LEU A 107 5.59 -10.77 21.40
CA LEU A 107 6.39 -9.58 21.19
C LEU A 107 6.53 -8.77 22.47
N SER A 108 7.73 -8.24 22.71
CA SER A 108 7.96 -7.24 23.76
C SER A 108 7.12 -5.98 23.50
N ASP A 109 6.93 -5.15 24.53
CA ASP A 109 6.14 -3.92 24.42
C ASP A 109 6.69 -2.96 23.34
N GLU A 110 8.02 -2.88 23.20
CA GLU A 110 8.66 -2.02 22.19
C GLU A 110 8.45 -2.56 20.77
N GLN A 111 8.56 -3.88 20.57
CA GLN A 111 8.24 -4.51 19.28
C GLN A 111 6.76 -4.37 18.95
N ARG A 112 5.88 -4.51 19.95
CA ARG A 112 4.42 -4.44 19.77
C ARG A 112 3.96 -3.08 19.24
N LYS A 113 4.64 -1.98 19.61
CA LYS A 113 4.33 -0.65 19.04
C LYS A 113 4.41 -0.61 17.52
N GLN A 114 5.18 -1.50 16.89
CA GLN A 114 5.29 -1.55 15.43
C GLN A 114 4.15 -2.32 14.75
N TYR A 115 3.30 -3.01 15.50
CA TYR A 115 2.24 -3.85 14.94
C TYR A 115 0.88 -3.62 15.61
N ALA A 116 -0.18 -3.93 14.88
CA ALA A 116 -1.56 -3.92 15.36
C ALA A 116 -2.30 -5.15 14.81
N PHE A 117 -3.59 -5.22 15.08
CA PHE A 117 -4.43 -6.39 14.81
C PHE A 117 -3.89 -7.64 15.48
N ARG A 118 -3.57 -7.52 16.77
CA ARG A 118 -3.16 -8.64 17.59
C ARG A 118 -4.37 -9.51 17.88
N THR A 119 -4.29 -10.79 17.58
CA THR A 119 -5.35 -11.76 17.87
C THR A 119 -4.78 -13.12 18.23
N ARG A 120 -5.53 -13.88 19.03
CA ARG A 120 -5.20 -15.29 19.31
C ARG A 120 -5.68 -16.15 18.15
N GLU A 121 -4.81 -17.00 17.63
CA GLU A 121 -5.15 -18.00 16.63
C GLU A 121 -4.68 -19.40 17.02
N THR A 122 -5.51 -20.39 16.72
CA THR A 122 -5.18 -21.80 16.92
C THR A 122 -4.72 -22.38 15.59
N ILE A 123 -3.44 -22.76 15.50
CA ILE A 123 -2.86 -23.41 14.32
C ILE A 123 -2.51 -24.84 14.69
N GLY A 124 -3.23 -25.80 14.09
CA GLY A 124 -3.15 -27.21 14.49
C GLY A 124 -3.67 -27.39 15.93
N ALA A 125 -2.80 -27.84 16.83
CA ALA A 125 -3.14 -28.08 18.24
C ALA A 125 -2.50 -27.05 19.21
N ARG A 126 -1.97 -25.94 18.68
CA ARG A 126 -1.28 -24.91 19.47
C ARG A 126 -1.87 -23.55 19.23
N ASP A 127 -1.85 -22.72 20.27
CA ASP A 127 -2.31 -21.34 20.23
C ASP A 127 -1.14 -20.37 20.08
N TYR A 128 -1.38 -19.33 19.30
CA TYR A 128 -0.41 -18.32 18.94
C TYR A 128 -1.02 -16.92 19.04
N TRP A 129 -0.17 -15.93 19.28
CA TRP A 129 -0.47 -14.53 19.00
C TRP A 129 -0.08 -14.22 17.56
N ALA A 130 -1.06 -13.77 16.78
CA ALA A 130 -0.90 -13.34 15.40
C ALA A 130 -1.02 -11.81 15.33
N TYR A 131 -0.19 -11.18 14.51
CA TYR A 131 -0.26 -9.76 14.18
C TYR A 131 -0.45 -9.58 12.68
N TYR A 132 -1.48 -8.84 12.28
CA TYR A 132 -1.87 -8.71 10.87
C TYR A 132 -1.61 -7.34 10.25
N LEU A 133 -1.25 -6.35 11.06
CA LEU A 133 -1.03 -4.98 10.62
C LEU A 133 0.35 -4.50 11.10
N LYS A 134 1.18 -3.96 10.20
CA LYS A 134 2.43 -3.28 10.55
C LYS A 134 2.23 -1.77 10.42
N ARG A 135 2.72 -0.99 11.38
CA ARG A 135 2.75 0.47 11.29
C ARG A 135 3.90 0.92 10.39
N ILE A 136 3.64 1.94 9.59
CA ILE A 136 4.61 2.56 8.67
C ILE A 136 5.01 3.92 9.23
N ASP A 137 6.31 4.20 9.29
CA ASP A 137 6.79 5.52 9.71
C ASP A 137 6.68 6.53 8.57
N MET A 138 5.74 7.45 8.70
CA MET A 138 5.46 8.48 7.69
C MET A 138 6.24 9.78 7.91
N ARG A 139 7.05 9.90 8.97
CA ARG A 139 7.69 11.18 9.36
C ARG A 139 8.67 11.71 8.31
N ALA A 140 9.28 10.83 7.53
CA ALA A 140 10.24 11.19 6.50
C ALA A 140 9.61 11.34 5.10
N VAL A 141 8.34 10.96 4.93
CA VAL A 141 7.64 11.01 3.63
C VAL A 141 7.32 12.46 3.29
N LYS A 142 7.63 12.86 2.05
CA LYS A 142 7.38 14.21 1.52
C LYS A 142 6.78 14.11 0.13
N THR A 143 5.97 15.09 -0.23
CA THR A 143 5.50 15.25 -1.60
C THR A 143 6.61 15.82 -2.47
N THR A 144 6.70 15.34 -3.70
CA THR A 144 7.59 15.82 -4.75
C THR A 144 6.77 16.13 -6.00
N ASP A 145 7.05 17.29 -6.59
CA ASP A 145 6.45 17.73 -7.85
C ASP A 145 7.50 17.50 -8.96
N LEU A 146 7.11 16.79 -10.02
CA LEU A 146 7.97 16.42 -11.14
C LEU A 146 7.54 17.15 -12.41
N ASP A 147 8.53 17.57 -13.19
CA ASP A 147 8.42 18.09 -14.55
C ASP A 147 8.87 17.00 -15.52
N ILE A 148 7.97 16.60 -16.41
CA ILE A 148 8.16 15.50 -17.35
C ILE A 148 8.10 16.07 -18.77
N THR A 149 9.21 16.03 -19.48
CA THR A 149 9.26 16.41 -20.91
C THR A 149 9.39 15.15 -21.76
N ARG A 150 8.49 14.98 -22.72
CA ARG A 150 8.51 13.88 -23.68
C ARG A 150 8.77 14.42 -25.09
N GLU A 151 9.84 13.96 -25.72
CA GLU A 151 10.20 14.29 -27.10
C GLU A 151 10.59 13.03 -27.87
N ASN A 152 9.96 12.78 -29.01
CA ASN A 152 10.18 11.60 -29.85
C ASN A 152 10.09 10.28 -29.06
N GLY A 153 9.18 10.23 -28.08
CA GLY A 153 9.00 9.07 -27.21
C GLY A 153 10.07 8.88 -26.12
N VAL A 154 11.03 9.80 -25.96
CA VAL A 154 12.01 9.80 -24.88
C VAL A 154 11.55 10.74 -23.76
N GLU A 155 11.57 10.23 -22.52
CA GLU A 155 11.13 10.97 -21.33
C GLU A 155 12.33 11.54 -20.56
N THR A 156 12.25 12.82 -20.17
CA THR A 156 13.17 13.46 -19.23
C THR A 156 12.38 13.93 -18.01
N VAL A 157 12.80 13.49 -16.82
CA VAL A 157 12.15 13.81 -15.55
C VAL A 157 13.07 14.67 -14.69
N LYS A 158 12.55 15.77 -14.13
CA LYS A 158 13.25 16.67 -13.19
C LYS A 158 12.32 17.13 -12.08
N ASP A 159 12.86 17.67 -11.01
CA ASP A 159 12.06 18.35 -9.99
C ASP A 159 11.41 19.61 -10.59
N PHE A 160 10.10 19.77 -10.38
CA PHE A 160 9.38 20.97 -10.77
C PHE A 160 9.70 22.11 -9.79
N VAL A 161 10.06 23.27 -10.34
CA VAL A 161 10.37 24.47 -9.56
C VAL A 161 9.39 25.56 -9.95
N TYR A 162 8.56 25.99 -9.01
CA TYR A 162 7.65 27.11 -9.20
C TYR A 162 8.44 28.39 -9.50
N THR A 163 8.01 29.13 -10.52
CA THR A 163 8.56 30.44 -10.87
C THR A 163 7.50 31.53 -10.78
N ASP A 164 7.90 32.79 -11.00
CA ASP A 164 6.96 33.92 -11.04
C ASP A 164 5.88 33.75 -12.11
N ALA A 165 6.12 32.95 -13.16
CA ALA A 165 5.16 32.69 -14.23
C ALA A 165 3.98 31.83 -13.74
N GLU A 166 4.23 30.83 -12.89
CA GLU A 166 3.16 30.04 -12.26
C GLU A 166 2.42 30.84 -11.18
N LEU A 167 3.14 31.71 -10.47
CA LEU A 167 2.54 32.58 -9.46
C LEU A 167 1.66 33.69 -10.07
N ASN A 168 2.04 34.20 -11.24
CA ASN A 168 1.37 35.29 -11.94
C ASN A 168 1.08 34.89 -13.41
N PRO A 169 0.15 33.95 -13.65
CA PRO A 169 -0.11 33.45 -14.99
C PRO A 169 -0.72 34.54 -15.88
N VAL A 170 -0.27 34.60 -17.13
CA VAL A 170 -0.88 35.42 -18.18
C VAL A 170 -1.81 34.52 -19.01
N PRO A 171 -3.06 34.95 -19.32
CA PRO A 171 -3.97 34.18 -20.16
C PRO A 171 -3.32 33.79 -21.50
N LYS A 172 -3.45 32.52 -21.88
CA LYS A 172 -3.01 31.99 -23.18
C LYS A 172 -4.23 31.66 -24.03
N GLU A 173 -4.13 31.86 -25.34
CA GLU A 173 -5.12 31.31 -26.27
C GLU A 173 -4.96 29.78 -26.30
N LEU A 174 -6.07 29.06 -26.10
CA LEU A 174 -6.09 27.62 -26.27
C LEU A 174 -5.98 27.33 -27.78
N PRO A 175 -5.23 26.28 -28.20
CA PRO A 175 -5.29 25.81 -29.58
C PRO A 175 -6.72 25.45 -29.96
N ASP A 176 -7.08 25.60 -31.24
CA ASP A 176 -8.34 25.07 -31.77
C ASP A 176 -8.38 23.55 -31.52
N TYR A 177 -9.22 23.12 -30.58
CA TYR A 177 -9.39 21.72 -30.22
C TYR A 177 -10.61 21.18 -30.97
N ASP A 178 -10.41 20.14 -31.77
CA ASP A 178 -11.50 19.38 -32.36
C ASP A 178 -12.12 18.51 -31.26
N TYR A 179 -13.33 18.86 -30.82
CA TYR A 179 -14.05 18.11 -29.78
C TYR A 179 -14.63 16.79 -30.30
N ASP A 180 -14.55 16.52 -31.61
CA ASP A 180 -15.10 15.32 -32.25
C ASP A 180 -14.05 14.21 -32.49
N ASP A 181 -12.77 14.43 -32.16
CA ASP A 181 -11.73 13.40 -32.26
C ASP A 181 -11.59 12.61 -30.94
N ASP A 182 -12.31 11.50 -30.84
CA ASP A 182 -12.25 10.53 -29.73
C ASP A 182 -11.23 9.39 -29.98
N GLY A 183 -10.45 9.51 -31.06
CA GLY A 183 -9.71 8.42 -31.67
C GLY A 183 -8.23 8.38 -31.37
N THR A 184 -7.79 8.58 -30.11
CA THR A 184 -6.57 8.00 -29.49
C THR A 184 -6.16 8.79 -28.23
N VAL A 185 -6.20 8.16 -27.06
CA VAL A 185 -5.60 8.71 -25.83
C VAL A 185 -4.16 8.22 -25.73
N GLU A 186 -3.31 8.57 -26.70
CA GLU A 186 -1.87 8.55 -26.45
C GLU A 186 -1.47 9.89 -25.86
N ILE A 187 -0.66 9.87 -24.79
CA ILE A 187 -0.06 11.08 -24.23
C ILE A 187 0.88 11.65 -25.31
N PRO A 188 0.55 12.77 -25.98
CA PRO A 188 1.37 13.31 -27.06
C PRO A 188 2.75 13.72 -26.55
N ASP A 189 3.73 13.89 -27.44
CA ASP A 189 4.96 14.59 -27.08
C ASP A 189 4.59 15.96 -26.49
N GLY A 190 5.28 16.37 -25.42
CA GLY A 190 4.91 17.55 -24.66
C GLY A 190 5.47 17.59 -23.24
N ARG A 191 5.11 18.65 -22.52
CA ARG A 191 5.51 18.89 -21.13
C ARG A 191 4.35 18.59 -20.18
N TYR A 192 4.63 17.88 -19.10
CA TYR A 192 3.67 17.46 -18.11
C TYR A 192 4.17 17.68 -16.69
N VAL A 193 3.26 17.77 -15.72
CA VAL A 193 3.60 17.79 -14.29
C VAL A 193 2.87 16.71 -13.50
N GLU A 194 3.54 16.15 -12.50
CA GLU A 194 2.99 15.14 -11.59
C GLU A 194 3.38 15.46 -10.14
N SER A 195 2.44 15.33 -9.21
CA SER A 195 2.73 15.40 -7.77
C SER A 195 2.48 14.04 -7.11
N GLY A 196 3.42 13.60 -6.29
CA GLY A 196 3.35 12.32 -5.59
C GLY A 196 4.22 12.28 -4.34
N ALA A 197 4.23 11.17 -3.64
CA ALA A 197 5.12 10.93 -2.51
C ALA A 197 5.75 9.54 -2.61
N ASP A 198 7.06 9.47 -2.35
CA ASP A 198 7.78 8.20 -2.33
C ASP A 198 7.72 7.60 -0.94
N LEU A 199 7.07 6.44 -0.83
CA LEU A 199 7.03 5.65 0.37
C LEU A 199 8.09 4.56 0.31
N VAL A 200 9.04 4.60 1.24
CA VAL A 200 10.01 3.50 1.44
C VAL A 200 9.53 2.68 2.62
N ILE A 201 9.19 1.41 2.37
CA ILE A 201 8.82 0.45 3.43
C ILE A 201 10.02 -0.46 3.69
N PRO A 202 10.82 -0.19 4.74
CA PRO A 202 11.94 -1.05 5.08
C PRO A 202 11.43 -2.30 5.82
N TRP A 203 11.75 -3.47 5.28
CA TRP A 203 11.69 -4.73 6.01
C TRP A 203 13.02 -4.92 6.72
N THR A 204 12.99 -4.86 8.05
CA THR A 204 14.16 -5.13 8.87
C THR A 204 14.48 -6.62 8.89
N GLU A 205 15.69 -6.99 9.31
CA GLU A 205 16.06 -8.39 9.54
C GLU A 205 15.08 -9.08 10.49
N PHE A 206 14.59 -8.35 11.51
CA PHE A 206 13.55 -8.82 12.41
C PHE A 206 12.25 -9.16 11.66
N ASP A 207 11.77 -8.27 10.78
CA ASP A 207 10.55 -8.51 10.00
C ASP A 207 10.66 -9.73 9.09
N VAL A 208 11.81 -9.88 8.42
CA VAL A 208 12.08 -11.02 7.54
C VAL A 208 12.07 -12.31 8.34
N GLN A 209 12.74 -12.33 9.49
CA GLN A 209 12.80 -13.52 10.35
C GLN A 209 11.43 -13.88 10.95
N GLU A 210 10.62 -12.89 11.38
CA GLU A 210 9.26 -13.15 11.85
C GLU A 210 8.39 -13.76 10.74
N TYR A 211 8.44 -13.21 9.53
CA TYR A 211 7.64 -13.73 8.43
C TYR A 211 8.09 -15.14 7.99
N MET A 212 9.40 -15.44 8.05
CA MET A 212 9.90 -16.79 7.86
C MET A 212 9.40 -17.76 8.93
N ASN A 213 9.32 -17.33 10.19
CA ASN A 213 8.73 -18.11 11.28
C ASN A 213 7.24 -18.36 11.04
N VAL A 214 6.50 -17.35 10.58
CA VAL A 214 5.07 -17.47 10.21
C VAL A 214 4.89 -18.58 9.19
N THR A 215 5.65 -18.59 8.08
CA THR A 215 5.45 -19.60 7.04
C THR A 215 5.95 -20.98 7.46
N ALA A 216 6.98 -21.07 8.30
CA ALA A 216 7.38 -22.33 8.93
C ALA A 216 6.25 -22.93 9.78
N ILE A 217 5.54 -22.11 10.57
CA ILE A 217 4.41 -22.55 11.40
C ILE A 217 3.19 -22.89 10.54
N LEU A 218 2.81 -22.04 9.60
CA LEU A 218 1.58 -22.21 8.80
C LEU A 218 1.70 -23.28 7.71
N ARG A 219 2.90 -23.47 7.15
CA ARG A 219 3.12 -24.27 5.93
C ARG A 219 4.20 -25.35 6.11
N GLY A 220 4.80 -25.47 7.29
CA GLY A 220 5.84 -26.45 7.59
C GLY A 220 7.20 -26.14 6.96
N THR A 221 7.36 -25.01 6.25
CA THR A 221 8.63 -24.64 5.62
C THR A 221 8.80 -23.12 5.46
N PRO A 222 9.96 -22.56 5.87
CA PRO A 222 10.27 -21.16 5.66
C PRO A 222 10.57 -20.84 4.19
N ARG A 223 10.84 -21.84 3.33
CA ARG A 223 11.13 -21.63 1.89
C ARG A 223 9.96 -21.04 1.12
N SER A 224 8.76 -21.11 1.69
CA SER A 224 7.52 -20.59 1.12
C SER A 224 7.17 -19.19 1.63
N SER A 225 8.17 -18.41 2.08
CA SER A 225 8.04 -17.03 2.58
C SER A 225 7.74 -16.02 1.47
N ILE A 226 6.68 -16.27 0.72
CA ILE A 226 6.22 -15.45 -0.39
C ILE A 226 5.28 -14.39 0.15
N ILE A 227 5.59 -13.14 -0.16
CA ILE A 227 4.67 -12.01 -0.13
C ILE A 227 4.32 -11.71 -1.58
N SER A 228 3.04 -11.73 -1.89
CA SER A 228 2.58 -11.36 -3.24
C SER A 228 1.42 -10.40 -3.25
N GLU A 229 0.99 -9.96 -2.09
CA GLU A 229 -0.09 -9.01 -1.94
C GLU A 229 0.23 -8.12 -0.76
N ILE A 230 0.26 -6.81 -0.99
CA ILE A 230 0.43 -5.79 0.04
C ILE A 230 -0.78 -4.87 -0.02
N ALA A 231 -1.32 -4.51 1.13
CA ALA A 231 -2.31 -3.44 1.24
C ALA A 231 -1.73 -2.30 2.06
N LEU A 232 -1.65 -1.10 1.48
CA LEU A 232 -1.34 0.12 2.22
C LEU A 232 -2.64 0.73 2.71
N CYS A 233 -2.70 1.04 4.00
CA CYS A 233 -3.94 1.36 4.68
C CYS A 233 -3.82 2.66 5.48
N SER A 234 -4.94 3.37 5.59
CA SER A 234 -5.16 4.40 6.61
C SER A 234 -5.91 3.83 7.79
N GLY A 235 -5.77 4.43 8.96
CA GLY A 235 -6.49 4.08 10.18
C GLY A 235 -6.15 5.05 11.31
N VAL A 236 -6.62 4.75 12.52
CA VAL A 236 -6.32 5.52 13.73
C VAL A 236 -5.97 4.57 14.85
N ASP A 237 -4.91 4.90 15.60
CA ASP A 237 -4.56 4.17 16.81
C ASP A 237 -5.46 4.59 17.98
N THR A 238 -5.95 3.61 18.74
CA THR A 238 -6.71 3.78 19.97
C THR A 238 -6.15 2.86 21.05
N PRO A 239 -6.11 3.30 22.31
CA PRO A 239 -5.75 2.42 23.42
C PRO A 239 -6.77 1.28 23.56
N GLU A 240 -6.28 0.04 23.62
CA GLU A 240 -7.05 -1.16 23.91
C GLU A 240 -6.43 -1.94 25.06
N THR A 241 -7.20 -2.90 25.58
CA THR A 241 -6.74 -3.84 26.62
C THR A 241 -6.42 -5.19 25.99
N GLY A 242 -5.19 -5.64 26.16
CA GLY A 242 -4.70 -6.95 25.75
C GLY A 242 -4.51 -7.89 26.93
N GLU A 243 -4.26 -9.15 26.61
CA GLU A 243 -4.02 -10.21 27.60
C GLU A 243 -2.66 -10.88 27.35
N SER A 244 -1.91 -11.09 28.44
CA SER A 244 -0.66 -11.85 28.43
C SER A 244 -0.92 -13.37 28.36
N ALA A 245 0.15 -14.16 28.24
CA ALA A 245 0.09 -15.62 28.30
C ALA A 245 -0.63 -16.16 29.56
N THR A 246 -0.49 -15.44 30.68
CA THR A 246 -1.05 -15.80 31.98
C THR A 246 -2.42 -15.15 32.23
N GLY A 247 -2.98 -14.44 31.25
CA GLY A 247 -4.25 -13.72 31.37
C GLY A 247 -4.16 -12.36 32.08
N SER A 248 -2.96 -11.85 32.35
CA SER A 248 -2.79 -10.52 32.92
C SER A 248 -3.10 -9.46 31.88
N GLN A 249 -3.93 -8.47 32.25
CA GLN A 249 -4.30 -7.39 31.35
C GLN A 249 -3.21 -6.32 31.25
N PHE A 250 -3.03 -5.77 30.05
CA PHE A 250 -2.15 -4.62 29.79
C PHE A 250 -2.78 -3.72 28.73
N SER A 251 -2.39 -2.44 28.69
CA SER A 251 -2.86 -1.51 27.66
C SER A 251 -1.84 -1.38 26.54
N TYR A 252 -2.31 -1.30 25.30
CA TYR A 252 -1.49 -1.08 24.10
C TYR A 252 -2.35 -0.46 22.99
N ASP A 253 -1.70 0.13 21.99
CA ASP A 253 -2.41 0.76 20.88
C ASP A 253 -2.81 -0.25 19.81
N GLU A 254 -4.07 -0.21 19.43
CA GLU A 254 -4.66 -0.97 18.33
C GLU A 254 -5.24 -0.04 17.27
N ALA A 255 -5.35 -0.54 16.04
CA ALA A 255 -5.84 0.26 14.92
C ALA A 255 -7.34 0.07 14.69
N ILE A 256 -8.08 1.16 14.53
CA ILE A 256 -9.52 1.15 14.18
C ILE A 256 -9.80 1.93 12.90
N GLY A 257 -10.90 1.58 12.23
CA GLY A 257 -11.28 2.19 10.95
C GLY A 257 -10.25 1.98 9.85
N VAL A 258 -9.53 0.86 9.87
CA VAL A 258 -8.45 0.61 8.91
C VAL A 258 -9.05 0.38 7.52
N GLN A 259 -8.70 1.18 6.52
CA GLN A 259 -9.18 1.05 5.14
C GLN A 259 -7.99 0.92 4.18
N ALA A 260 -8.01 -0.06 3.28
CA ALA A 260 -6.99 -0.18 2.24
C ALA A 260 -7.15 0.92 1.20
N LEU A 261 -6.07 1.65 0.96
CA LEU A 261 -5.95 2.74 -0.01
C LEU A 261 -5.31 2.25 -1.32
N TYR A 262 -4.31 1.39 -1.20
CA TYR A 262 -3.59 0.82 -2.35
C TYR A 262 -3.38 -0.68 -2.14
N TYR A 263 -3.59 -1.44 -3.20
CA TYR A 263 -3.10 -2.82 -3.29
C TYR A 263 -1.91 -2.89 -4.22
N ILE A 264 -0.94 -3.71 -3.84
CA ILE A 264 0.25 -3.97 -4.63
C ILE A 264 0.36 -5.48 -4.74
N SER A 265 0.12 -5.98 -5.95
CA SER A 265 0.36 -7.37 -6.32
C SER A 265 1.77 -7.47 -6.86
N LEU A 266 2.56 -8.39 -6.32
CA LEU A 266 3.96 -8.59 -6.70
C LEU A 266 4.36 -10.04 -6.45
N PHE A 267 5.62 -10.39 -6.69
CA PHE A 267 6.19 -11.64 -6.20
C PHE A 267 7.52 -11.36 -5.51
N THR A 268 7.59 -11.60 -4.21
CA THR A 268 8.85 -11.56 -3.46
C THR A 268 8.93 -12.72 -2.50
N ASN A 269 10.02 -13.49 -2.62
CA ASN A 269 10.34 -14.55 -1.68
C ASN A 269 11.38 -14.06 -0.68
N LEU A 270 10.93 -13.83 0.55
CA LEU A 270 11.79 -13.34 1.64
C LEU A 270 12.84 -14.35 2.08
N ALA A 271 12.66 -15.66 1.81
CA ALA A 271 13.68 -16.67 2.10
C ALA A 271 14.87 -16.65 1.12
N GLN A 272 14.75 -15.91 0.01
CA GLN A 272 15.82 -15.69 -0.96
C GLN A 272 16.47 -14.31 -0.79
N THR A 273 15.73 -13.34 -0.21
CA THR A 273 16.16 -11.96 -0.02
C THR A 273 16.33 -11.71 1.48
N ASN A 274 17.40 -12.27 2.06
CA ASN A 274 17.50 -12.47 3.52
C ASN A 274 18.05 -11.27 4.30
N ASP A 275 18.70 -10.30 3.65
CA ASP A 275 19.37 -9.23 4.40
C ASP A 275 18.44 -8.04 4.67
N ARG A 276 17.81 -7.46 3.63
CA ARG A 276 16.83 -6.35 3.72
C ARG A 276 15.98 -6.29 2.45
N LEU A 277 14.68 -5.99 2.57
CA LEU A 277 13.83 -5.61 1.44
C LEU A 277 13.39 -4.16 1.62
N SER A 278 13.71 -3.30 0.65
CA SER A 278 13.16 -1.95 0.57
C SER A 278 12.23 -1.86 -0.64
N LEU A 279 10.94 -1.65 -0.39
CA LEU A 279 9.96 -1.34 -1.42
C LEU A 279 9.78 0.17 -1.47
N THR A 280 10.22 0.78 -2.56
CA THR A 280 9.84 2.16 -2.90
C THR A 280 8.56 2.12 -3.71
N ILE A 281 7.53 2.80 -3.24
CA ILE A 281 6.21 2.88 -3.87
C ILE A 281 5.86 4.36 -3.99
N ARG A 282 5.62 4.82 -5.21
CA ARG A 282 5.14 6.19 -5.46
C ARG A 282 3.62 6.23 -5.31
N ILE A 283 3.14 7.15 -4.49
CA ILE A 283 1.73 7.35 -4.17
C ILE A 283 1.31 8.72 -4.68
N GLY A 284 0.30 8.80 -5.55
CA GLY A 284 -0.12 10.06 -6.19
C GLY A 284 -1.18 9.83 -7.26
N GLN A 285 -1.64 10.91 -7.89
CA GLN A 285 -2.57 10.83 -9.02
C GLN A 285 -1.80 10.31 -10.25
N PRO A 286 -2.25 9.21 -10.90
CA PRO A 286 -1.47 8.54 -11.96
C PRO A 286 -1.53 9.25 -13.32
N ALA A 287 -2.30 10.34 -13.43
CA ALA A 287 -2.46 11.09 -14.67
C ALA A 287 -1.64 12.39 -14.57
N PRO A 288 -0.54 12.52 -15.34
CA PRO A 288 0.24 13.76 -15.36
C PRO A 288 -0.55 14.86 -16.09
N TRP A 289 -0.42 16.10 -15.61
CA TRP A 289 -1.17 17.25 -16.15
C TRP A 289 -0.44 17.83 -17.36
N PHE A 290 -1.09 17.88 -18.52
CA PHE A 290 -0.50 18.47 -19.73
C PHE A 290 -0.39 19.99 -19.61
N LEU A 291 0.81 20.54 -19.84
CA LEU A 291 1.08 21.98 -19.76
C LEU A 291 0.97 22.72 -21.11
N GLY A 292 0.53 22.04 -22.18
CA GLY A 292 0.14 22.71 -23.43
C GLY A 292 1.28 23.23 -24.30
N THR A 293 2.54 22.87 -24.03
CA THR A 293 3.66 23.27 -24.89
C THR A 293 4.07 22.08 -25.77
N ALA A 294 3.44 21.98 -26.93
CA ALA A 294 4.03 21.28 -28.07
C ALA A 294 5.05 22.24 -28.71
N ASN A 295 6.27 21.75 -28.97
CA ASN A 295 7.19 22.43 -29.89
C ASN A 295 6.75 22.19 -31.33
#